data_AF-C0VKT0-F1
#
_entry.id   AF-C0VKT0-F1
#
_cell.length_a   1.000
_cell.length_b   1.000
_cell.length_c   1.000
_cell.angle_alpha   90.00
_cell.angle_beta   90.00
_cell.angle_gamma   90.00
#
_symmetry.space_group_name_H-M   'P 1'
#
loop_
_entity.id
_entity.type
_entity.pdbx_description
1 polymer ?
#
loop_
_entity_poly.entity_id
_entity_poly.type
_entity_poly.pdbx_seq_one_letter_code
_entity_poly.pdbx_strand_id
1 'polypeptide(L)'
;RVDLSILQEYQALYNIQAFNKALDTLLRRIADQDTCFNALQGYAWALEHGVSKGYHCHLLLMYDGNVHRSGFEMGQWVGECWEQITHGCGYIFNCNHPDYMDTYKVMGTLGIGMIHRDVEHEVFNFLNYAAPYLVNCEKEQQHPRGKDKSNMRSFGKGVIDSKNRRGL
;
A
#
# COMPACT_ATOMS: atom_id res chain seq x y z
N ARG A 1 -3.68 0.61 5.13
CA ARG A 1 -3.01 1.38 4.06
C ARG A 1 -1.61 1.72 4.53
N VAL A 2 -0.63 1.64 3.65
CA VAL A 2 0.73 2.15 3.87
C VAL A 2 1.20 2.89 2.62
N ASP A 3 2.03 3.91 2.79
CA ASP A 3 2.70 4.56 1.66
C ASP A 3 4.20 4.22 1.70
N LEU A 4 4.70 3.63 0.62
CA LEU A 4 6.07 3.18 0.47
C LEU A 4 6.86 4.23 -0.30
N SER A 5 8.07 4.57 0.14
CA SER A 5 8.97 5.45 -0.60
C SER A 5 10.43 5.11 -0.32
N ILE A 6 11.34 5.91 -0.85
CA ILE A 6 12.76 5.87 -0.52
C ILE A 6 13.06 7.03 0.43
N LEU A 7 13.90 6.80 1.44
CA LEU A 7 14.39 7.86 2.33
C LEU A 7 15.04 8.99 1.51
N GLN A 8 14.83 10.23 1.93
CA GLN A 8 15.21 11.42 1.17
C GLN A 8 16.69 11.43 0.75
N GLU A 9 17.59 11.00 1.65
CA GLU A 9 19.03 10.90 1.40
C GLU A 9 19.43 9.87 0.33
N TYR A 10 18.59 8.87 0.06
CA TYR A 10 18.84 7.84 -0.97
C TYR A 10 17.99 8.02 -2.24
N GLN A 11 17.10 9.02 -2.31
CA GLN A 11 16.23 9.22 -3.47
C GLN A 11 16.99 9.42 -4.78
N ALA A 12 18.16 10.09 -4.74
CA ALA A 12 19.01 10.29 -5.92
C ALA A 12 19.58 8.97 -6.50
N LEU A 13 19.63 7.90 -5.70
CA LEU A 13 20.10 6.58 -6.11
C LEU A 13 18.99 5.75 -6.78
N TYR A 14 17.73 6.14 -6.60
CA TYR A 14 16.58 5.40 -7.09
C TYR A 14 15.94 6.09 -8.30
N ASN A 15 16.34 5.65 -9.48
CA ASN A 15 15.58 5.94 -10.69
C ASN A 15 14.32 5.05 -10.77
N ILE A 16 13.47 5.29 -11.79
CA ILE A 16 12.23 4.55 -12.00
C ILE A 16 12.45 3.03 -12.15
N GLN A 17 13.57 2.60 -12.73
CA GLN A 17 13.87 1.18 -12.94
C GLN A 17 14.19 0.49 -11.62
N ALA A 18 15.02 1.12 -10.79
CA ALA A 18 15.37 0.62 -9.46
C ALA A 18 14.13 0.53 -8.57
N PHE A 19 13.29 1.57 -8.56
CA PHE A 19 12.06 1.57 -7.77
C PHE A 19 11.07 0.50 -8.26
N ASN A 20 10.85 0.38 -9.58
CA ASN A 20 9.98 -0.66 -10.11
C ASN A 20 10.48 -2.07 -9.81
N LYS A 21 11.79 -2.32 -9.87
CA LYS A 21 12.34 -3.63 -9.53
C LYS A 21 12.09 -4.00 -8.06
N ALA A 22 12.20 -3.02 -7.16
CA ALA A 22 11.84 -3.19 -5.76
C ALA A 22 10.32 -3.46 -5.61
N LEU A 23 9.48 -2.66 -6.27
CA LEU A 23 8.03 -2.83 -6.25
C LEU A 23 7.60 -4.19 -6.82
N ASP A 24 8.16 -4.65 -7.94
CA ASP A 24 7.90 -5.97 -8.53
C ASP A 24 8.28 -7.12 -7.58
N THR A 25 9.30 -6.91 -6.75
CA THR A 25 9.68 -7.89 -5.71
C THR A 25 8.65 -7.94 -4.59
N LEU A 26 8.18 -6.78 -4.13
CA LEU A 26 7.10 -6.69 -3.14
C LEU A 26 5.80 -7.31 -3.66
N LEU A 27 5.41 -6.99 -4.91
CA LEU A 27 4.20 -7.51 -5.52
C LEU A 27 4.22 -9.03 -5.70
N ARG A 28 5.40 -9.63 -5.94
CA ARG A 28 5.56 -11.09 -5.94
C ARG A 28 5.33 -11.68 -4.55
N ARG A 29 5.92 -11.11 -3.50
CA ARG A 29 5.68 -11.54 -2.11
C ARG A 29 4.19 -11.46 -1.73
N ILE A 30 3.51 -10.39 -2.14
CA ILE A 30 2.05 -10.22 -1.98
C ILE A 30 1.29 -11.34 -2.71
N ALA A 31 1.66 -11.63 -3.95
CA ALA A 31 1.00 -12.66 -4.77
C ALA A 31 1.18 -14.07 -4.20
N ASP A 32 2.38 -14.35 -3.70
CA ASP A 32 2.79 -15.61 -3.08
C ASP A 32 2.24 -15.77 -1.65
N GLN A 33 1.64 -14.71 -1.07
CA GLN A 33 1.18 -14.64 0.32
C GLN A 33 2.27 -15.02 1.33
N ASP A 34 3.54 -14.67 1.02
CA ASP A 34 4.67 -14.95 1.91
C ASP A 34 4.66 -14.04 3.14
N THR A 35 5.33 -14.47 4.22
CA THR A 35 5.63 -13.62 5.40
C THR A 35 4.40 -12.87 5.95
N CYS A 36 4.42 -11.53 5.90
CA CYS A 36 3.36 -10.65 6.38
C CYS A 36 2.17 -10.51 5.42
N PHE A 37 2.18 -11.22 4.29
CA PHE A 37 1.11 -11.21 3.27
C PHE A 37 0.19 -12.43 3.36
N ASN A 38 0.38 -13.31 4.35
CA ASN A 38 -0.55 -14.39 4.64
C ASN A 38 -1.95 -13.87 4.99
N ALA A 39 -2.99 -14.62 4.62
CA ALA A 39 -4.40 -14.29 4.85
C ALA A 39 -4.89 -12.98 4.21
N LEU A 40 -4.20 -12.52 3.16
CA LEU A 40 -4.70 -11.44 2.30
C LEU A 40 -5.94 -11.92 1.50
N GLN A 41 -6.98 -11.09 1.50
CA GLN A 41 -8.20 -11.26 0.71
C GLN A 41 -8.14 -10.44 -0.59
N GLY A 42 -7.41 -9.33 -0.58
CA GLY A 42 -7.15 -8.53 -1.76
C GLY A 42 -6.17 -7.38 -1.49
N TYR A 43 -5.75 -6.74 -2.58
CA TYR A 43 -4.84 -5.60 -2.51
C TYR A 43 -5.02 -4.67 -3.71
N ALA A 44 -4.59 -3.44 -3.55
CA ALA A 44 -4.47 -2.46 -4.61
C ALA A 44 -3.27 -1.55 -4.35
N TRP A 45 -2.67 -1.04 -5.43
CA TRP A 45 -1.50 -0.18 -5.34
C TRP A 45 -1.48 0.85 -6.47
N ALA A 46 -0.87 1.99 -6.21
CA ALA A 46 -0.61 3.04 -7.18
C ALA A 46 0.83 3.56 -7.03
N LEU A 47 1.52 3.76 -8.15
CA LEU A 47 2.87 4.30 -8.22
C LEU A 47 2.82 5.75 -8.70
N GLU A 48 3.48 6.62 -7.96
CA GLU A 48 3.52 8.06 -8.22
C GLU A 48 4.95 8.60 -8.13
N HIS A 49 5.15 9.77 -8.72
CA HIS A 49 6.39 10.53 -8.59
C HIS A 49 6.07 11.95 -8.11
N GLY A 50 6.47 12.26 -6.88
CA GLY A 50 6.31 13.58 -6.28
C GLY A 50 7.59 14.40 -6.38
N VAL A 51 7.47 15.72 -6.57
CA VAL A 51 8.64 16.62 -6.70
C VAL A 51 9.61 16.51 -5.52
N SER A 52 9.11 16.44 -4.28
CA SER A 52 9.92 16.32 -3.07
C SER A 52 10.06 14.90 -2.53
N LYS A 53 9.06 14.03 -2.77
CA LYS A 53 9.01 12.67 -2.23
C LYS A 53 9.69 11.64 -3.14
N GLY A 54 10.07 12.03 -4.36
CA GLY A 54 10.56 11.11 -5.38
C GLY A 54 9.51 10.03 -5.71
N TYR A 55 9.98 8.85 -6.08
CA TYR A 55 9.12 7.70 -6.37
C TYR A 55 8.52 7.14 -5.08
N HIS A 56 7.22 6.90 -5.10
CA HIS A 56 6.51 6.30 -3.99
C HIS A 56 5.29 5.52 -4.47
N CYS A 57 4.86 4.58 -3.64
CA CYS A 57 3.74 3.70 -3.92
C CYS A 57 2.72 3.74 -2.78
N HIS A 58 1.47 4.09 -3.10
CA HIS A 58 0.35 3.89 -2.21
C HIS A 58 -0.07 2.43 -2.24
N LEU A 59 -0.14 1.78 -1.09
CA LEU A 59 -0.46 0.37 -0.97
C LEU A 59 -1.65 0.15 -0.01
N LEU A 60 -2.68 -0.50 -0.53
CA LEU A 60 -3.84 -0.97 0.22
C LEU A 60 -3.81 -2.49 0.26
N LEU A 61 -3.87 -3.03 1.47
CA LEU A 61 -3.89 -4.45 1.77
C LEU A 61 -5.14 -4.75 2.60
N MET A 62 -5.91 -5.75 2.19
CA MET A 62 -7.11 -6.20 2.88
C MET A 62 -6.87 -7.62 3.37
N TYR A 63 -6.78 -7.78 4.69
CA TYR A 63 -6.53 -9.05 5.36
C TYR A 63 -7.82 -9.65 5.91
N ASP A 64 -7.82 -10.96 6.16
CA ASP A 64 -8.82 -11.60 7.02
C ASP A 64 -8.65 -11.13 8.47
N GLY A 65 -9.64 -10.39 8.97
CA GLY A 65 -9.67 -9.84 10.32
C GLY A 65 -9.73 -10.89 11.44
N ASN A 66 -10.08 -12.15 11.12
CA ASN A 66 -10.01 -13.25 12.09
C ASN A 66 -8.57 -13.71 12.35
N VAL A 67 -7.67 -13.52 11.37
CA VAL A 67 -6.26 -13.90 11.46
C VAL A 67 -5.43 -12.72 11.95
N HIS A 68 -5.62 -11.54 11.35
CA HIS A 68 -4.85 -10.34 11.64
C HIS A 68 -5.74 -9.25 12.23
N ARG A 69 -5.50 -8.87 13.49
CA ARG A 69 -6.36 -7.93 14.23
C ARG A 69 -5.80 -6.52 14.34
N SER A 70 -4.50 -6.34 14.10
CA SER A 70 -3.80 -5.06 14.27
C SER A 70 -3.31 -4.52 12.93
N GLY A 71 -4.01 -3.50 12.40
CA GLY A 71 -3.57 -2.80 11.19
C GLY A 71 -2.20 -2.12 11.36
N PHE A 72 -1.86 -1.72 12.60
CA PHE A 72 -0.56 -1.13 12.93
C PHE A 72 0.57 -2.13 12.73
N GLU A 73 0.49 -3.31 13.35
CA GLU A 73 1.50 -4.37 13.25
C GLU A 73 1.68 -4.82 11.81
N MET A 74 0.58 -5.03 11.08
CA MET A 74 0.65 -5.37 9.65
C MET A 74 1.40 -4.30 8.85
N GLY A 75 1.15 -3.02 9.13
CA GLY A 75 1.86 -1.93 8.49
C GLY A 75 3.36 -1.91 8.82
N GLN A 76 3.74 -2.22 10.07
CA GLN A 76 5.15 -2.33 10.47
C GLN A 76 5.87 -3.46 9.72
N TRP A 77 5.28 -4.65 9.64
CA TRP A 77 5.88 -5.77 8.93
C TRP A 77 6.04 -5.53 7.43
N VAL A 78 5.08 -4.83 6.81
CA VAL A 78 5.23 -4.38 5.41
C VAL A 78 6.41 -3.41 5.28
N GLY A 79 6.63 -2.55 6.29
CA GLY A 79 7.79 -1.67 6.36
C GLY A 79 9.11 -2.40 6.43
N GLU A 80 9.23 -3.37 7.33
CA GLU A 80 10.40 -4.23 7.44
C GLU A 80 10.68 -4.97 6.12
N CYS A 81 9.63 -5.51 5.48
CA CYS A 81 9.75 -6.13 4.17
C CYS A 81 10.25 -5.15 3.09
N TRP A 82 9.72 -3.92 3.09
CA TRP A 82 10.13 -2.89 2.14
C TRP A 82 11.57 -2.45 2.34
N GLU A 83 11.98 -2.24 3.59
CA GLU A 83 13.36 -1.93 3.97
C GLU A 83 14.32 -3.04 3.52
N GLN A 84 13.97 -4.31 3.73
CA GLN A 84 14.78 -5.44 3.26
C GLN A 84 14.92 -5.47 1.73
N ILE A 85 13.82 -5.27 0.99
CA ILE A 85 13.82 -5.22 -0.48
C ILE A 85 14.69 -4.08 -1.01
N THR A 86 14.75 -2.98 -0.28
CA THR A 86 15.49 -1.76 -0.64
C THR A 86 16.83 -1.63 0.06
N HIS A 87 17.31 -2.70 0.71
CA HIS A 87 18.60 -2.76 1.39
C HIS A 87 18.81 -1.62 2.41
N GLY A 88 17.78 -1.28 3.18
CA GLY A 88 17.82 -0.20 4.18
C GLY A 88 17.46 1.18 3.64
N CYS A 89 17.25 1.35 2.34
CA CYS A 89 16.92 2.65 1.75
C CYS A 89 15.43 3.00 1.80
N GLY A 90 14.57 2.02 2.12
CA GLY A 90 13.12 2.12 2.09
C GLY A 90 12.58 2.89 3.29
N TYR A 91 11.47 3.58 3.05
CA TYR A 91 10.70 4.26 4.08
C TYR A 91 9.23 3.90 3.95
N ILE A 92 8.54 3.82 5.07
CA ILE A 92 7.08 3.66 5.09
C ILE A 92 6.40 4.76 5.91
N PHE A 93 5.24 5.16 5.43
CA PHE A 93 4.25 5.90 6.20
C PHE A 93 3.10 4.95 6.55
N ASN A 94 3.01 4.55 7.81
CA ASN A 94 1.95 3.66 8.28
C ASN A 94 0.72 4.48 8.71
N CYS A 95 -0.31 4.51 7.87
CA CYS A 95 -1.55 5.23 8.19
C CYS A 95 -2.30 4.63 9.39
N ASN A 96 -1.99 3.40 9.79
CA ASN A 96 -2.60 2.75 10.96
C ASN A 96 -1.88 3.12 12.29
N HIS A 97 -0.97 4.10 12.30
CA HIS A 97 -0.44 4.62 13.55
C HIS A 97 -1.57 5.23 14.40
N PRO A 98 -1.62 5.00 15.73
CA PRO A 98 -2.69 5.49 16.60
C PRO A 98 -3.03 6.97 16.41
N ASP A 99 -2.02 7.84 16.35
CA ASP A 99 -2.21 9.28 16.15
C ASP A 99 -3.01 9.63 14.88
N TYR A 100 -2.74 8.95 13.77
CA TYR A 100 -3.49 9.16 12.52
C TYR A 100 -4.89 8.56 12.60
N MET A 101 -5.02 7.38 13.20
CA MET A 101 -6.32 6.73 13.38
C MET A 101 -7.24 7.58 14.27
N ASP A 102 -6.72 8.17 15.34
CA ASP A 102 -7.50 9.03 16.24
C ASP A 102 -7.94 10.32 15.54
N THR A 103 -7.09 10.88 14.67
CA THR A 103 -7.48 12.00 13.80
C THR A 103 -8.66 11.62 12.90
N TYR A 104 -8.61 10.46 12.22
CA TYR A 104 -9.70 10.01 11.36
C TYR A 104 -10.99 9.70 12.14
N LYS A 105 -10.87 9.19 13.38
CA LYS A 105 -12.04 8.98 14.26
C LYS A 105 -12.71 10.30 14.61
N VAL A 106 -11.94 11.31 15.01
CA VAL A 106 -12.46 12.64 15.35
C VAL A 106 -13.14 13.30 14.14
N MET A 107 -12.60 13.09 12.94
CA MET A 107 -13.19 13.59 11.69
C MET A 107 -14.40 12.78 11.21
N GLY A 108 -14.71 11.64 11.83
CA GLY A 108 -15.77 10.73 11.38
C GLY A 108 -15.45 9.97 10.08
N THR A 109 -14.19 9.95 9.65
CA THR A 109 -13.74 9.41 8.35
C THR A 109 -12.89 8.15 8.47
N LEU A 110 -12.83 7.52 9.66
CA LEU A 110 -12.04 6.31 9.87
C LEU A 110 -12.50 5.18 8.94
N GLY A 111 -11.68 4.88 7.93
CA GLY A 111 -11.88 3.80 6.96
C GLY A 111 -10.68 2.85 6.86
N ILE A 112 -9.83 2.79 7.87
CA ILE A 112 -8.65 1.92 7.96
C ILE A 112 -8.61 1.24 9.33
N GLY A 113 -7.83 0.17 9.45
CA GLY A 113 -7.84 -0.71 10.63
C GLY A 113 -8.84 -1.87 10.44
N MET A 114 -9.44 -2.33 11.54
CA MET A 114 -10.49 -3.34 11.47
C MET A 114 -11.78 -2.73 10.90
N ILE A 115 -12.36 -3.39 9.90
CA ILE A 115 -13.62 -3.00 9.27
C ILE A 115 -14.55 -4.21 9.28
N HIS A 116 -15.70 -4.06 9.91
CA HIS A 116 -16.74 -5.08 10.00
C HIS A 116 -17.71 -4.91 8.83
N ARG A 117 -17.92 -5.99 8.08
CA ARG A 117 -18.71 -5.94 6.83
C ARG A 117 -20.19 -5.68 7.07
N ASP A 118 -20.67 -5.96 8.27
CA ASP A 118 -22.03 -5.76 8.76
C ASP A 118 -22.24 -4.36 9.39
N VAL A 119 -21.18 -3.57 9.51
CA VAL A 119 -21.24 -2.20 10.03
C VAL A 119 -21.16 -1.20 8.88
N GLU A 120 -22.32 -0.68 8.47
CA GLU A 120 -22.47 0.14 7.26
C GLU A 120 -21.54 1.36 7.22
N HIS A 121 -21.40 2.08 8.32
CA HIS A 121 -20.58 3.31 8.36
C HIS A 121 -19.07 3.02 8.23
N GLU A 122 -18.58 1.88 8.73
CA GLU A 122 -17.17 1.47 8.57
C GLU A 122 -16.88 1.13 7.11
N VAL A 123 -17.79 0.39 6.46
CA VAL A 123 -17.70 0.06 5.03
C VAL A 123 -17.80 1.33 4.18
N PHE A 124 -18.74 2.22 4.50
CA PHE A 124 -18.88 3.52 3.84
C PHE A 124 -17.59 4.33 3.93
N ASN A 125 -16.99 4.43 5.12
CA ASN A 125 -15.77 5.20 5.30
C ASN A 125 -14.58 4.58 4.55
N PHE A 126 -14.48 3.26 4.55
CA PHE A 126 -13.47 2.57 3.74
C PHE A 126 -13.59 2.92 2.25
N LEU A 127 -14.80 2.82 1.69
CA LEU A 127 -15.05 3.05 0.27
C LEU A 127 -14.90 4.53 -0.15
N ASN A 128 -15.25 5.47 0.73
CA ASN A 128 -15.28 6.89 0.40
C ASN A 128 -14.05 7.69 0.89
N TYR A 129 -13.35 7.20 1.92
CA TYR A 129 -12.22 7.92 2.52
C TYR A 129 -10.91 7.14 2.60
N ALA A 130 -10.87 5.82 2.41
CA ALA A 130 -9.60 5.08 2.46
C ALA A 130 -9.17 4.55 1.09
N ALA A 131 -10.08 3.88 0.37
CA ALA A 131 -9.82 3.35 -0.96
C ALA A 131 -9.52 4.45 -2.00
N PRO A 132 -10.22 5.62 -2.02
CA PRO A 132 -9.96 6.67 -3.00
C PRO A 132 -8.58 7.31 -2.84
N TYR A 133 -7.99 7.29 -1.64
CA TYR A 133 -6.61 7.79 -1.43
C TYR A 133 -5.54 7.01 -2.20
N LEU A 134 -5.85 5.84 -2.77
CA LEU A 134 -4.94 5.17 -3.72
C LEU A 134 -4.78 5.93 -5.03
N VAL A 135 -5.78 6.72 -5.41
CA VAL A 135 -5.85 7.39 -6.72
C VAL A 135 -6.07 8.90 -6.59
N ASN A 136 -6.18 9.39 -5.35
CA ASN A 136 -6.37 10.80 -5.11
C ASN A 136 -5.03 11.53 -5.20
N CYS A 137 -4.75 12.06 -6.39
CA CYS A 137 -3.60 12.90 -6.73
C CYS A 137 -3.65 14.28 -6.02
N GLU A 138 -4.13 14.36 -4.77
CA GLU A 138 -4.44 15.61 -4.07
C GLU A 138 -3.22 16.46 -3.72
N LYS A 139 -2.01 16.03 -4.10
CA LYS A 139 -0.88 16.94 -4.20
C LYS A 139 -0.71 17.28 -5.67
N GLU A 140 -0.92 18.55 -6.02
CA GLU A 140 -0.73 19.10 -7.38
C GLU A 140 0.68 18.88 -7.98
N GLN A 141 1.60 18.28 -7.21
CA GLN A 141 2.97 17.94 -7.59
C GLN A 141 3.22 16.42 -7.72
N GLN A 142 2.20 15.59 -7.58
CA GLN A 142 2.24 14.14 -7.82
C GLN A 142 1.68 13.85 -9.21
N HIS A 143 2.54 13.39 -10.11
CA HIS A 143 2.12 13.04 -11.47
C HIS A 143 2.43 11.56 -11.73
N PRO A 144 1.48 10.80 -12.33
CA PRO A 144 1.82 9.56 -13.01
C PRO A 144 2.84 9.89 -14.11
N ARG A 145 4.13 9.58 -13.91
CA ARG A 145 5.19 9.93 -14.86
C ARG A 145 5.55 8.78 -15.81
N GLY A 146 6.18 9.20 -16.92
CA GLY A 146 6.49 8.42 -18.11
C GLY A 146 6.94 6.99 -17.82
N LYS A 147 6.27 6.06 -18.48
CA LYS A 147 6.61 4.64 -18.44
C LYS A 147 7.98 4.42 -19.08
N ASP A 148 8.89 3.80 -18.36
CA ASP A 148 10.20 3.39 -18.91
C ASP A 148 10.05 2.24 -19.92
N LYS A 149 9.01 1.41 -19.77
CA LYS A 149 8.62 0.35 -20.71
C LYS A 149 7.14 0.48 -21.07
N SER A 150 6.76 0.17 -22.31
CA SER A 150 5.36 0.24 -22.79
C SER A 150 4.33 -0.45 -21.86
N ASN A 151 4.74 -1.52 -21.18
CA ASN A 151 3.91 -2.33 -20.29
C ASN A 151 4.01 -1.99 -18.79
N MET A 152 4.77 -0.95 -18.41
CA MET A 152 4.89 -0.54 -17.02
C MET A 152 3.53 -0.06 -16.50
N ARG A 153 3.08 -0.63 -15.39
CA ARG A 153 1.83 -0.27 -14.73
C ARG A 153 2.12 0.80 -13.67
N SER A 154 1.29 1.83 -13.62
CA SER A 154 1.27 2.81 -12.52
C SER A 154 0.18 2.49 -11.49
N PHE A 155 -0.65 1.48 -11.76
CA PHE A 155 -1.73 1.04 -10.88
C PHE A 155 -1.98 -0.46 -11.07
N GLY A 156 -2.30 -1.14 -9.97
CA GLY A 156 -2.70 -2.54 -9.99
C GLY A 156 -3.60 -2.91 -8.82
N LYS A 157 -4.32 -4.02 -8.98
CA LYS A 157 -5.14 -4.65 -7.94
C LYS A 157 -5.16 -6.16 -8.12
N GLY A 158 -5.42 -6.87 -7.04
CA GLY A 158 -5.62 -8.32 -7.04
C GLY A 158 -6.63 -8.75 -5.99
N VAL A 159 -7.33 -9.85 -6.27
CA VAL A 159 -8.17 -10.58 -5.30
C VAL A 159 -7.51 -11.94 -5.13
N ILE A 160 -7.29 -12.37 -3.89
CA ILE A 160 -6.50 -13.58 -3.67
C ILE A 160 -7.35 -14.85 -3.81
N ASP A 161 -8.57 -14.84 -3.27
CA ASP A 161 -9.55 -15.92 -3.45
C ASP A 161 -10.32 -15.80 -4.78
N SER A 162 -9.59 -15.94 -5.90
CA SER A 162 -10.21 -15.99 -7.23
C SER A 162 -10.26 -17.44 -7.70
N LYS A 163 -11.46 -17.91 -8.10
CA LYS A 163 -11.74 -19.27 -8.64
C LYS A 163 -10.87 -19.70 -9.83
N ASN A 164 -10.03 -18.81 -10.37
CA ASN A 164 -9.18 -19.01 -11.55
C ASN A 164 -7.70 -19.22 -11.22
N ARG A 165 -7.31 -19.37 -9.95
CA ARG A 165 -5.91 -19.64 -9.61
C ARG A 165 -5.63 -21.13 -9.81
N ARG A 166 -4.78 -21.46 -10.80
CA ARG A 166 -4.26 -22.83 -11.00
C ARG A 166 -3.45 -23.21 -9.76
N GLY A 167 -3.96 -24.15 -8.98
CA GLY A 167 -3.26 -24.71 -7.81
C GLY A 167 -4.15 -24.88 -6.59
N LEU A 168 -5.17 -25.73 -6.70
CA LEU A 168 -5.54 -26.72 -5.70
C LEU A 168 -5.67 -28.06 -6.44
#